data_AF-A0A0H5NX65-F1
#
_entry.id   AF-A0A0H5NX65-F1
#
_cell.length_a   1.000
_cell.length_b   1.000
_cell.length_c   1.000
_cell.angle_alpha   90.00
_cell.angle_beta   90.00
_cell.angle_gamma   90.00
#
_symmetry.space_group_name_H-M   'P 1'
#
loop_
_entity.id
_entity.type
_entity.pdbx_description
1 polymer ?
#
loop_
_entity_poly.entity_id
_entity_poly.type
_entity_poly.pdbx_seq_one_letter_code
_entity_poly.pdbx_strand_id
1 'polypeptide(L)'
;MTHDVFTDHYRVLSTDAAARARLLADPRAELLRHFGYLPDGDYRLEVVEQRSDTITILLPAPPAEHEDPAARLAEVTGRIYDILFTTGVGGFLIPAEELTWLLRDLRSHWAARERE
;
A
#
# COMPACT_ATOMS: atom_id res chain seq x y z
N MET A 1 -4.12 -1.75 -25.71
CA MET A 1 -3.99 -0.80 -24.59
C MET A 1 -2.89 -1.36 -23.71
N THR A 2 -1.78 -0.65 -23.57
CA THR A 2 -0.72 -1.04 -22.62
C THR A 2 -1.34 -0.91 -21.24
N HIS A 3 -1.50 -2.03 -20.53
CA HIS A 3 -1.91 -1.99 -19.14
C HIS A 3 -0.76 -1.37 -18.35
N ASP A 4 -1.07 -0.46 -17.42
CA ASP A 4 -0.04 0.03 -16.51
C ASP A 4 0.45 -1.12 -15.61
N VAL A 5 1.68 -1.02 -15.15
CA VAL A 5 2.37 -2.03 -14.33
C VAL A 5 1.57 -2.43 -13.08
N PHE A 6 0.73 -1.53 -12.55
CA PHE A 6 -0.13 -1.81 -11.40
C PHE A 6 -1.30 -2.73 -11.78
N THR A 7 -1.91 -2.48 -12.94
CA THR A 7 -2.98 -3.30 -13.51
C THR A 7 -2.47 -4.70 -13.83
N ASP A 8 -1.26 -4.82 -14.38
CA ASP A 8 -0.63 -6.12 -14.61
C ASP A 8 -0.26 -6.84 -13.31
N HIS A 9 0.27 -6.13 -12.30
CA HIS A 9 0.51 -6.70 -10.98
C HIS A 9 -0.77 -7.26 -10.37
N TYR A 10 -1.85 -6.47 -10.39
CA TYR A 10 -3.16 -6.91 -9.91
C TYR A 10 -3.69 -8.14 -10.65
N ARG A 11 -3.55 -8.17 -11.97
CA ARG A 11 -3.93 -9.33 -12.79
C ARG A 11 -3.16 -10.58 -12.37
N VAL A 12 -1.86 -10.45 -12.10
CA VAL A 12 -1.05 -11.57 -11.59
C VAL A 12 -1.58 -12.04 -10.23
N LEU A 13 -1.77 -11.14 -9.26
CA LEU A 13 -2.23 -11.51 -7.92
C LEU A 13 -3.64 -12.14 -7.91
N SER A 14 -4.52 -11.71 -8.81
CA SER A 14 -5.89 -12.23 -8.93
C SER A 14 -5.98 -13.57 -9.66
N THR A 15 -4.99 -13.91 -10.49
CA THR A 15 -5.01 -15.15 -11.30
C THR A 15 -3.97 -16.20 -10.90
N ASP A 16 -2.89 -15.81 -10.21
CA ASP A 16 -1.82 -16.68 -9.73
C ASP A 16 -1.83 -16.77 -8.19
N ALA A 17 -2.34 -17.89 -7.68
CA ALA A 17 -2.38 -18.17 -6.24
C ALA A 17 -0.98 -18.30 -5.62
N ALA A 18 0.02 -18.77 -6.36
CA ALA A 18 1.39 -18.88 -5.86
C ALA A 18 2.04 -17.50 -5.76
N ALA A 19 1.78 -16.59 -6.71
CA ALA A 19 2.20 -15.19 -6.59
C ALA A 19 1.56 -14.51 -5.37
N ARG A 20 0.26 -14.70 -5.18
CA ARG A 20 -0.42 -14.18 -3.98
C ARG A 20 0.17 -14.74 -2.69
N ALA A 21 0.44 -16.05 -2.63
CA ALA A 21 1.05 -16.67 -1.45
C ALA A 21 2.46 -16.10 -1.15
N ARG A 22 3.28 -15.85 -2.19
CA ARG A 22 4.59 -15.20 -2.02
C ARG A 22 4.46 -13.78 -1.48
N LEU A 23 3.54 -12.99 -2.03
CA LEU A 23 3.29 -11.63 -1.57
C LEU A 23 2.85 -11.60 -0.10
N LEU A 24 1.98 -12.51 0.32
CA LEU A 24 1.53 -12.59 1.71
C LEU A 24 2.64 -13.04 2.68
N ALA A 25 3.57 -13.87 2.21
CA ALA A 25 4.67 -14.37 3.03
C ALA A 25 5.79 -13.34 3.21
N ASP A 26 6.19 -12.66 2.14
CA ASP A 26 7.20 -11.59 2.18
C ASP A 26 6.81 -10.45 1.23
N PRO A 27 5.99 -9.50 1.72
CA PRO A 27 5.52 -8.39 0.90
C PRO A 27 6.66 -7.53 0.35
N ARG A 28 7.71 -7.31 1.15
CA ARG A 28 8.83 -6.44 0.78
C ARG A 28 9.63 -7.08 -0.35
N ALA A 29 9.99 -8.36 -0.20
CA ALA A 29 10.74 -9.06 -1.24
C ALA A 29 9.94 -9.20 -2.54
N GLU A 30 8.65 -9.53 -2.47
CA GLU A 30 7.84 -9.74 -3.67
C GLU A 30 7.56 -8.43 -4.42
N LEU A 31 7.26 -7.33 -3.71
CA LEU A 31 7.10 -6.02 -4.32
C LEU A 31 8.42 -5.51 -4.93
N LEU A 32 9.55 -5.69 -4.23
CA LEU A 32 10.86 -5.35 -4.78
C LEU A 32 11.18 -6.19 -6.04
N ARG A 33 10.88 -7.49 -6.03
CA ARG A 33 11.07 -8.38 -7.18
C ARG A 33 10.22 -7.94 -8.38
N HIS A 34 8.98 -7.53 -8.15
CA HIS A 34 8.06 -7.16 -9.22
C HIS A 34 8.36 -5.76 -9.78
N PHE A 35 8.53 -4.78 -8.90
CA PHE A 35 8.66 -3.37 -9.30
C PHE A 35 10.10 -2.89 -9.39
N GLY A 36 11.07 -3.66 -8.89
CA GLY A 36 12.51 -3.36 -8.95
C GLY A 36 12.98 -2.27 -7.99
N TYR A 37 12.08 -1.65 -7.24
CA TYR A 37 12.40 -0.58 -6.30
C TYR A 37 11.41 -0.54 -5.13
N LEU A 38 11.96 -0.40 -3.92
CA LEU A 38 11.26 0.03 -2.73
C LEU A 38 12.13 1.06 -2.00
N PRO A 39 11.56 2.18 -1.53
CA PRO A 39 12.29 3.14 -0.73
C PRO A 39 12.89 2.51 0.54
N ASP A 40 14.03 3.03 0.98
CA ASP A 40 14.54 2.73 2.32
C ASP A 40 13.77 3.52 3.37
N GLY A 41 13.67 2.98 4.59
CA GLY A 41 13.00 3.65 5.69
C GLY A 41 12.58 2.70 6.81
N ASP A 42 12.30 3.28 7.98
CA ASP A 42 11.77 2.57 9.14
C ASP A 42 10.24 2.46 9.03
N TYR A 43 9.77 1.55 8.19
CA TYR A 43 8.36 1.25 8.03
C TYR A 43 8.14 -0.23 7.77
N ARG A 44 7.00 -0.73 8.26
CA ARG A 44 6.55 -2.10 8.00
C ARG A 44 5.53 -2.10 6.87
N LEU A 45 5.68 -3.05 5.95
CA LEU A 45 4.69 -3.31 4.92
C LEU A 45 3.92 -4.58 5.27
N GLU A 46 2.61 -4.47 5.37
CA GLU A 46 1.70 -5.58 5.63
C GLU A 46 0.67 -5.65 4.50
N VAL A 47 0.36 -6.87 4.06
CA VAL A 47 -0.68 -7.11 3.06
C VAL A 47 -1.82 -7.84 3.75
N VAL A 48 -2.98 -7.20 3.77
CA VAL A 48 -4.22 -7.81 4.28
C VAL A 48 -5.04 -8.28 3.09
N GLU A 49 -5.20 -9.60 2.96
CA GLU A 49 -6.06 -10.18 1.94
C GLU A 49 -7.53 -9.90 2.29
N GLN A 50 -8.23 -9.16 1.41
CA GLN A 50 -9.67 -8.99 1.54
C GLN A 50 -10.39 -10.28 1.14
N ARG A 51 -11.22 -10.80 2.04
CA ARG A 51 -12.04 -12.00 1.82
C ARG A 51 -13.52 -11.61 1.80
N SER A 52 -14.30 -12.32 0.98
CA SER A 52 -15.72 -12.00 0.75
C SER A 52 -16.61 -12.16 2.00
N ASP A 53 -16.14 -12.90 3.00
CA ASP A 53 -16.82 -13.18 4.26
C ASP A 53 -16.27 -12.38 5.45
N THR A 54 -15.32 -11.47 5.20
CA THR A 54 -14.55 -10.81 6.26
C THR A 54 -14.68 -9.29 6.15
N ILE A 55 -15.13 -8.65 7.23
CA ILE A 55 -15.07 -7.18 7.37
C ILE A 55 -13.69 -6.83 7.96
N THR A 56 -12.92 -6.01 7.24
CA THR A 56 -11.63 -5.49 7.74
C THR A 56 -11.84 -4.11 8.33
N ILE A 57 -11.51 -3.95 9.61
CA ILE A 57 -11.54 -2.66 10.32
C ILE A 57 -10.09 -2.28 10.61
N LEU A 58 -9.68 -1.10 10.15
CA LEU A 58 -8.38 -0.53 10.50
C LEU A 58 -8.58 0.48 11.63
N LEU A 59 -8.02 0.17 12.79
CA LEU A 59 -8.02 1.04 13.95
C LEU A 59 -6.66 1.75 14.03
N PRO A 60 -6.61 3.10 14.03
CA PRO A 60 -5.36 3.81 14.19
C PRO A 60 -4.73 3.53 15.55
N ALA A 61 -3.39 3.64 15.62
CA ALA A 61 -2.67 3.57 16.88
C ALA A 61 -3.19 4.66 17.85
N PRO A 62 -3.28 4.35 19.16
CA PRO A 62 -3.62 5.36 20.16
C PRO A 62 -2.58 6.49 20.16
N PRO A 63 -2.95 7.70 20.62
CA PRO A 63 -1.98 8.75 20.90
C PRO A 63 -0.92 8.26 21.89
N ALA A 64 0.33 8.72 21.73
CA ALA A 64 1.34 8.57 22.77
C ALA A 64 0.97 9.37 24.03
N GLU A 65 1.56 9.05 25.19
CA GLU A 65 1.20 9.67 26.50
C GLU A 65 1.25 11.21 26.53
N HIS A 66 2.03 11.82 25.63
CA HIS A 66 2.25 13.27 25.55
C HIS A 66 1.56 13.92 24.34
N GLU A 67 0.82 13.16 23.53
CA GLU A 67 0.08 13.69 22.39
C GLU A 67 -1.31 14.16 22.81
N ASP A 68 -1.78 15.28 22.25
CA ASP A 68 -3.18 15.71 22.39
C ASP A 68 -4.10 14.74 21.63
N PRO A 69 -5.05 14.06 22.31
CA PRO A 69 -5.97 13.14 21.66
C PRO A 69 -6.80 13.79 20.54
N ALA A 70 -7.18 15.06 20.65
CA ALA A 70 -7.99 15.74 19.66
C ALA A 70 -7.19 16.04 18.38
N ALA A 71 -5.98 16.59 18.53
CA ALA A 71 -5.05 16.77 17.43
C ALA A 71 -4.69 15.44 16.75
N ARG A 72 -4.43 14.39 17.55
CA ARG A 72 -4.15 13.05 17.04
C ARG A 72 -5.33 12.49 16.25
N LEU A 73 -6.56 12.65 16.75
CA LEU A 73 -7.76 12.20 16.05
C LEU A 73 -7.92 12.91 14.69
N ALA A 74 -7.67 14.23 14.65
CA ALA A 74 -7.73 14.99 13.40
C ALA A 74 -6.69 14.50 12.39
N GLU A 75 -5.46 14.25 12.83
CA GLU A 75 -4.38 13.70 11.99
C GLU A 75 -4.74 12.31 11.46
N VAL A 76 -5.18 11.38 12.32
CA VAL A 76 -5.50 10.02 11.89
C VAL A 76 -6.77 9.94 11.03
N THR A 77 -7.70 10.88 11.21
CA THR A 77 -8.89 11.03 10.34
C THR A 77 -8.51 11.58 8.96
N GLY A 78 -7.41 12.35 8.88
CA GLY A 78 -6.83 12.81 7.63
C GLY A 78 -5.99 11.76 6.89
N ARG A 79 -5.70 10.60 7.51
CA ARG A 79 -4.93 9.53 6.87
C ARG A 79 -5.69 8.99 5.67
N ILE A 80 -5.06 9.11 4.52
CA ILE A 80 -5.63 8.79 3.23
C ILE A 80 -5.55 7.26 3.00
N TYR A 81 -6.67 6.68 2.60
CA TYR A 81 -6.65 5.48 1.76
C TYR A 81 -6.24 5.94 0.37
N ASP A 82 -4.97 5.73 -0.03
CA ASP A 82 -4.60 5.91 -1.43
C ASP A 82 -4.99 4.64 -2.16
N ILE A 83 -6.20 4.64 -2.73
CA ILE A 83 -6.73 3.53 -3.50
C ILE A 83 -5.99 3.53 -4.83
N LEU A 84 -5.20 2.48 -5.05
CA LEU A 84 -4.36 2.27 -6.24
C LEU A 84 -5.15 2.26 -7.55
N PHE A 85 -6.47 2.07 -7.48
CA PHE A 85 -7.33 1.92 -8.65
C PHE A 85 -8.46 2.93 -8.60
N THR A 86 -8.63 3.70 -9.69
CA THR A 86 -9.82 4.51 -9.95
C THR A 86 -11.11 3.68 -9.94
N THR A 87 -11.00 2.35 -10.00
CA THR A 87 -12.09 1.37 -9.97
C THR A 87 -12.20 0.57 -8.66
N GLY A 88 -11.38 0.86 -7.64
CA GLY A 88 -11.66 0.44 -6.24
C GLY A 88 -11.16 -0.93 -5.76
N VAL A 89 -10.19 -1.56 -6.43
CA VAL A 89 -9.82 -2.97 -6.14
C VAL A 89 -8.51 -3.14 -5.34
N GLY A 90 -8.03 -2.08 -4.69
CA GLY A 90 -6.84 -2.14 -3.84
C GLY A 90 -6.37 -0.75 -3.41
N GLY A 91 -5.74 -0.64 -2.25
CA GLY A 91 -5.26 0.64 -1.74
C GLY A 91 -4.28 0.48 -0.60
N PHE A 92 -3.51 1.54 -0.37
CA PHE A 92 -2.62 1.65 0.77
C PHE A 92 -3.30 2.48 1.85
N LEU A 93 -3.32 1.94 3.07
CA LEU A 93 -3.48 2.78 4.24
C LEU A 93 -2.11 3.36 4.58
N ILE A 94 -2.02 4.68 4.61
CA ILE A 94 -0.77 5.37 4.93
C ILE A 94 -0.84 5.86 6.39
N PRO A 95 -0.02 5.32 7.31
CA PRO A 95 -0.18 5.58 8.73
C PRO A 95 0.47 6.90 9.19
N ALA A 96 1.06 7.70 8.31
CA ALA A 96 1.63 9.00 8.63
C ALA A 96 1.80 9.86 7.37
N GLU A 97 1.84 11.18 7.50
CA GLU A 97 1.96 12.09 6.35
C GLU A 97 3.29 11.87 5.61
N GLU A 98 4.37 11.62 6.33
CA GLU A 98 5.72 11.42 5.77
C GLU A 98 5.76 10.20 4.85
N LEU A 99 5.00 9.15 5.19
CA LEU A 99 4.88 7.94 4.37
C LEU A 99 4.03 8.16 3.12
N THR A 100 3.27 9.26 3.05
CA THR A 100 2.55 9.65 1.82
C THR A 100 3.54 10.02 0.72
N TRP A 101 4.61 10.71 1.09
CA TRP A 101 5.68 11.06 0.16
C TRP A 101 6.44 9.82 -0.29
N LEU A 102 6.68 8.88 0.62
CA LEU A 102 7.27 7.58 0.27
C LEU A 102 6.44 6.84 -0.78
N LEU A 103 5.11 6.79 -0.59
CA LEU A 103 4.22 6.14 -1.56
C LEU A 103 4.20 6.89 -2.90
N ARG A 104 4.20 8.23 -2.87
CA ARG A 104 4.25 9.05 -4.09
C ARG A 104 5.57 8.89 -4.85
N ASP A 105 6.69 8.79 -4.16
CA ASP A 105 8.00 8.57 -4.77
C ASP A 105 8.07 7.19 -5.42
N LEU A 106 7.57 6.18 -4.72
CA LEU A 106 7.43 4.83 -5.25
C LEU A 106 6.56 4.82 -6.52
N ARG A 107 5.43 5.53 -6.53
CA ARG A 107 4.59 5.70 -7.74
C ARG A 107 5.32 6.42 -8.87
N SER A 108 6.00 7.52 -8.56
CA SER A 108 6.75 8.32 -9.54
C SER A 108 7.85 7.50 -10.20
N HIS A 109 8.60 6.72 -9.41
CA HIS A 109 9.64 5.81 -9.91
C HIS A 109 9.08 4.71 -10.79
N TRP A 110 7.97 4.07 -10.39
CA TRP A 110 7.36 3.01 -11.19
C TRP A 110 6.78 3.54 -12.50
N ALA A 111 6.10 4.69 -12.48
CA ALA A 111 5.54 5.32 -13.68
C ALA A 111 6.61 5.86 -14.65
N ALA A 112 7.80 6.21 -14.17
CA ALA A 112 8.90 6.65 -15.02
C ALA A 112 9.44 5.49 -15.89
N ARG A 113 9.46 4.27 -15.38
CA ARG A 113 9.98 3.07 -16.07
C ARG A 113 9.11 2.58 -17.23
N GLU A 114 7.84 2.97 -17.31
CA GLU A 114 6.98 2.65 -18.45
C GLU A 114 7.20 3.55 -19.66
N ARG A 115 7.93 4.66 -19.49
CA ARG A 115 8.23 5.62 -20.55
C ARG A 115 9.57 5.38 -21.24
N GLU A 116 10.36 4.42 -20.75
CA GLU A 116 11.63 3.93 -21.32
C GLU A 116 11.40 2.67 -22.16
#